data_AF-A0A662HEH3-F1
#
_entry.id   AF-A0A662HEH3-F1
#
_cell.length_a   1.000
_cell.length_b   1.000
_cell.length_c   1.000
_cell.angle_alpha   90.00
_cell.angle_beta   90.00
_cell.angle_gamma   90.00
#
_symmetry.space_group_name_H-M   'P 1'
#
loop_
_entity.id
_entity.type
_entity.pdbx_description
1 polymer ?
#
loop_
_entity_poly.entity_id
_entity_poly.type
_entity_poly.pdbx_seq_one_letter_code
_entity_poly.pdbx_strand_id
1 'polypeptide(L)'
;MLLAVVARRALVTLTDPAWPALLADLTPRAMRGGVYSLLEVLAALSGSAGSMAGGYLFDLDPALPFWAFIHLCAAELLVPYLLIREPERPGE
;
A
#
# COMPACT_ATOMS: atom_id res chain seq x y z
N MET A 1 1.01 22.72 -10.13
CA MET A 1 1.53 21.33 -10.10
C MET A 1 2.16 20.96 -8.76
N LEU A 2 3.17 21.71 -8.27
CA LEU A 2 3.82 21.45 -6.97
C LEU A 2 2.85 21.44 -5.77
N LEU A 3 1.98 22.46 -5.66
CA LEU A 3 0.95 22.54 -4.60
C LEU A 3 0.00 21.33 -4.58
N ALA A 4 -0.40 20.83 -5.75
CA ALA A 4 -1.26 19.65 -5.86
C ALA A 4 -0.53 18.37 -5.43
N VAL A 5 0.76 18.24 -5.78
CA VAL A 5 1.60 17.12 -5.33
C VAL A 5 1.79 17.15 -3.83
N VAL A 6 2.08 18.33 -3.25
CA VAL A 6 2.25 18.50 -1.81
C VAL A 6 0.94 18.23 -1.06
N ALA A 7 -0.19 18.75 -1.55
CA ALA A 7 -1.50 18.48 -0.97
C ALA A 7 -1.86 16.99 -1.00
N ARG A 8 -1.61 16.30 -2.12
CA ARG A 8 -1.80 14.84 -2.23
C ARG A 8 -0.93 14.10 -1.22
N ARG A 9 0.34 14.50 -1.06
CA ARG A 9 1.26 13.88 -0.10
C ARG A 9 0.81 14.08 1.33
N ALA A 10 0.35 15.27 1.68
CA ALA A 10 -0.22 15.56 2.99
C ALA A 10 -1.45 14.70 3.29
N LEU A 11 -2.33 14.50 2.30
CA LEU A 11 -3.51 13.65 2.45
C LEU A 11 -3.15 12.19 2.74
N VAL A 12 -2.18 11.63 1.99
CA VAL A 12 -1.74 10.24 2.19
C VAL A 12 -1.11 10.05 3.57
N THR A 13 -0.28 10.99 4.02
CA THR A 13 0.36 10.90 5.34
C THR A 13 -0.62 10.93 6.50
N LEU A 14 -1.82 11.47 6.33
CA LEU A 14 -2.87 11.44 7.34
C LEU A 14 -3.53 10.06 7.46
N THR A 15 -3.51 9.26 6.38
CA THR A 15 -4.04 7.90 6.35
C THR A 15 -3.01 6.83 6.71
N ASP A 16 -1.71 7.15 6.64
CA ASP A 16 -0.61 6.25 7.01
C ASP A 16 -0.76 5.58 8.41
N PRO A 17 -1.25 6.24 9.49
CA PRO A 17 -1.37 5.56 10.78
C PRO A 17 -2.52 4.53 10.84
N ALA A 18 -3.46 4.53 9.89
CA ALA A 18 -4.60 3.62 9.91
C ALA A 18 -4.18 2.15 9.75
N TRP A 19 -3.20 1.89 8.88
CA TRP A 19 -2.69 0.54 8.61
C TRP A 19 -2.01 -0.12 9.82
N PRO A 20 -1.00 0.50 10.47
CA PRO A 20 -0.37 -0.08 11.65
C PRO A 20 -1.33 -0.17 12.85
N ALA A 21 -2.31 0.73 12.97
CA ALA A 21 -3.35 0.63 13.99
C ALA A 21 -4.25 -0.60 13.77
N LEU A 22 -4.74 -0.81 12.55
CA LEU A 22 -5.51 -1.99 12.17
C LEU A 22 -4.74 -3.29 12.43
N LEU A 23 -3.47 -3.34 12.04
CA LEU A 23 -2.61 -4.50 12.29
C LEU A 23 -2.40 -4.75 13.79
N ALA A 24 -2.28 -3.69 14.60
CA ALA A 24 -2.13 -3.82 16.04
C ALA A 24 -3.40 -4.40 16.70
N ASP A 25 -4.58 -4.01 16.21
CA ASP A 25 -5.87 -4.51 16.69
C ASP A 25 -6.11 -5.97 16.29
N LEU A 26 -5.70 -6.37 15.08
CA LEU A 26 -5.86 -7.74 14.58
C LEU A 26 -4.82 -8.73 15.11
N THR A 27 -3.63 -8.25 15.51
CA THR A 27 -2.51 -9.13 15.86
C THR A 27 -2.36 -9.33 17.37
N PRO A 28 -2.37 -10.58 17.88
CA PRO A 28 -2.10 -10.88 19.28
C PRO A 28 -0.77 -10.29 19.75
N ARG A 29 -0.76 -9.75 20.97
CA ARG A 29 0.39 -9.01 21.53
C ARG A 29 1.71 -9.79 21.50
N ALA A 30 1.66 -11.11 21.68
CA ALA A 30 2.83 -11.99 21.69
C ALA A 30 3.52 -12.11 20.31
N MET A 31 2.78 -11.96 19.21
CA MET A 31 3.29 -12.17 17.85
C MET A 31 3.39 -10.87 17.03
N ARG A 32 2.91 -9.74 17.58
CA ARG A 32 2.84 -8.45 16.89
C ARG A 32 4.16 -8.02 16.27
N GLY A 33 5.27 -8.19 16.99
CA GLY A 33 6.60 -7.87 16.47
C GLY A 33 7.00 -8.73 15.25
N GLY A 34 6.68 -10.02 15.28
CA GLY A 34 7.00 -10.94 14.18
C GLY A 34 6.11 -10.75 12.94
N VAL A 35 4.82 -10.45 13.14
CA VAL A 35 3.92 -10.12 12.02
C VAL A 35 4.36 -8.80 11.37
N TYR A 36 4.66 -7.78 12.18
CA TYR A 36 5.11 -6.49 11.65
C TYR A 36 6.41 -6.62 10.86
N SER A 37 7.41 -7.36 11.39
CA SER A 37 8.67 -7.56 10.68
C SER A 37 8.50 -8.34 9.38
N LEU A 38 7.64 -9.36 9.34
CA LEU A 38 7.35 -10.09 8.11
C LEU A 38 6.71 -9.19 7.05
N LEU A 39 5.73 -8.37 7.43
CA LEU A 39 5.07 -7.45 6.52
C LEU A 39 6.04 -6.39 5.97
N GLU A 40 6.94 -5.86 6.82
CA GLU A 40 7.99 -4.93 6.38
C GLU A 40 8.98 -5.57 5.40
N VAL A 41 9.39 -6.83 5.64
CA VAL A 41 10.25 -7.57 4.70
C VAL A 41 9.55 -7.74 3.36
N LEU A 42 8.26 -8.13 3.37
CA LEU A 42 7.48 -8.26 2.14
C LEU A 42 7.31 -6.92 1.42
N ALA A 43 7.10 -5.82 2.15
CA ALA A 43 7.03 -4.48 1.60
C ALA A 43 8.35 -4.05 0.95
N ALA A 44 9.48 -4.30 1.61
CA ALA A 44 10.81 -4.01 1.09
C ALA A 44 11.13 -4.82 -0.18
N LEU A 45 10.79 -6.11 -0.20
CA LEU A 45 10.94 -6.95 -1.39
C LEU A 45 10.08 -6.46 -2.55
N SER A 46 8.83 -6.10 -2.27
CA SER A 46 7.90 -5.55 -3.27
C SER A 46 8.40 -4.21 -3.80
N GLY A 47 8.91 -3.32 -2.93
CA GLY A 47 9.50 -2.04 -3.31
C GLY A 47 10.76 -2.19 -4.16
N SER A 48 11.61 -3.17 -3.85
CA SER A 48 12.78 -3.52 -4.64
C SER A 48 12.38 -4.01 -6.05
N ALA A 49 11.48 -4.99 -6.11
CA ALA A 49 10.96 -5.52 -7.38
C ALA A 49 10.27 -4.42 -8.22
N GLY A 50 9.47 -3.57 -7.58
CA GLY A 50 8.81 -2.44 -8.22
C GLY A 50 9.81 -1.40 -8.76
N SER A 51 10.90 -1.15 -8.05
CA SER A 51 11.96 -0.24 -8.52
C SER A 51 12.68 -0.80 -9.75
N MET A 52 12.99 -2.10 -9.75
CA MET A 52 13.59 -2.78 -10.91
C MET A 52 12.65 -2.76 -12.12
N ALA A 53 11.37 -3.12 -11.91
CA ALA A 53 10.36 -3.10 -12.97
C ALA A 53 10.12 -1.69 -13.51
N GLY A 54 10.08 -0.68 -12.63
CA GLY A 54 9.95 0.73 -13.01
C GLY A 54 11.13 1.22 -13.84
N GLY A 55 12.36 0.87 -13.46
CA GLY A 55 13.56 1.17 -14.24
C GLY A 55 13.52 0.52 -15.63
N TYR A 56 13.18 -0.77 -15.69
CA TYR A 56 13.03 -1.49 -16.96
C TYR A 56 11.97 -0.86 -17.88
N LEU A 57 10.80 -0.49 -17.34
CA LEU A 57 9.76 0.19 -18.11
C LEU A 57 10.21 1.57 -18.59
N PHE A 58 11.00 2.29 -17.80
CA PHE A 58 11.52 3.61 -18.15
C PHE A 58 12.50 3.54 -19.32
N ASP A 59 13.34 2.51 -19.37
CA ASP A 59 14.28 2.29 -20.48
C ASP A 59 13.56 2.02 -21.81
N LEU A 60 12.35 1.44 -21.78
CA LEU A 60 11.52 1.21 -22.96
C LEU A 60 10.83 2.50 -23.42
N ASP A 61 10.17 3.20 -22.49
CA ASP A 61 9.56 4.51 -22.71
C ASP A 61 9.42 5.22 -21.35
N PRO A 62 9.94 6.46 -21.21
CA PRO A 62 9.84 7.23 -19.98
C PRO A 62 8.42 7.40 -19.43
N ALA A 63 7.37 7.28 -20.24
CA ALA A 63 5.98 7.39 -19.83
C ALA A 63 5.40 6.09 -19.24
N LEU A 64 5.91 4.91 -19.62
CA LEU A 64 5.35 3.61 -19.22
C LEU A 64 5.30 3.36 -17.71
N PRO A 65 6.33 3.70 -16.91
CA PRO A 65 6.28 3.50 -15.46
C PRO A 65 5.11 4.23 -14.81
N PHE A 66 4.77 5.42 -15.33
CA PHE A 66 3.69 6.24 -14.78
C PHE A 66 2.32 5.67 -15.14
N TRP A 67 2.13 5.19 -16.37
CA TRP A 67 0.91 4.48 -16.76
C TRP A 67 0.72 3.20 -15.96
N ALA A 68 1.78 2.39 -15.80
CA ALA A 68 1.75 1.19 -14.96
C ALA A 68 1.38 1.51 -13.51
N PHE A 69 1.96 2.58 -12.94
CA PHE A 69 1.64 3.03 -11.59
C PHE A 69 0.16 3.40 -11.42
N ILE A 70 -0.45 4.07 -12.40
CA ILE A 70 -1.89 4.41 -12.35
C ILE A 70 -2.75 3.15 -12.29
N HIS A 71 -2.45 2.13 -13.10
CA HIS A 71 -3.18 0.87 -13.09
C HIS A 71 -2.99 0.10 -11.77
N LEU A 72 -1.78 0.15 -11.19
CA LEU A 72 -1.50 -0.47 -9.89
C LEU A 72 -2.25 0.23 -8.75
N CYS A 73 -2.30 1.56 -8.73
CA CYS A 73 -3.11 2.30 -7.75
C CYS A 73 -4.61 2.00 -7.89
N ALA A 74 -5.11 1.86 -9.13
CA ALA A 74 -6.49 1.45 -9.34
C ALA A 74 -6.74 0.04 -8.79
N ALA A 75 -5.83 -0.90 -9.01
CA ALA A 75 -5.92 -2.25 -8.47
C ALA A 75 -5.85 -2.27 -6.94
N GLU A 76 -4.98 -1.47 -6.33
CA GLU A 76 -4.86 -1.33 -4.87
C GLU A 76 -6.16 -0.89 -4.21
N LEU A 77 -6.96 -0.04 -4.86
CA LEU A 77 -8.28 0.34 -4.35
C LEU A 77 -9.33 -0.73 -4.63
N LEU A 78 -9.37 -1.24 -5.87
CA LEU A 78 -10.45 -2.11 -6.33
C LEU A 78 -10.40 -3.50 -5.68
N VAL A 79 -9.20 -4.07 -5.49
CA VAL A 79 -9.05 -5.42 -4.96
C VAL A 79 -9.57 -5.53 -3.53
N PRO A 80 -9.15 -4.69 -2.57
CA PRO A 80 -9.73 -4.67 -1.22
C PRO A 80 -11.21 -4.37 -1.24
N TYR A 81 -11.65 -3.37 -2.02
CA TYR A 81 -13.05 -2.97 -2.06
C TYR A 81 -14.00 -4.09 -2.52
N LEU A 82 -13.56 -4.91 -3.48
CA LEU A 82 -14.38 -5.99 -4.04
C LEU A 82 -14.26 -7.31 -3.24
N LEU A 83 -13.11 -7.57 -2.63
CA LEU A 83 -12.81 -8.86 -1.99
C LEU A 83 -12.95 -8.84 -0.47
N ILE A 84 -12.63 -7.72 0.18
CA ILE A 84 -12.68 -7.61 1.64
C ILE A 84 -14.10 -7.18 2.03
N ARG A 85 -14.81 -8.08 2.69
CA ARG A 85 -16.07 -7.76 3.37
C ARG A 85 -15.76 -7.37 4.80
N GLU A 86 -16.38 -6.29 5.29
CA GLU A 86 -16.33 -5.98 6.71
C GLU A 86 -16.88 -7.17 7.51
N PRO A 87 -16.18 -7.63 8.56
CA PRO A 87 -16.71 -8.66 9.43
C PRO A 87 -17.98 -8.13 10.12
N GLU A 88 -19.06 -8.89 10.02
CA GLU A 88 -20.29 -8.60 10.78
C GLU A 88 -19.92 -8.53 12.27
N ARG A 89 -20.32 -7.45 12.94
CA ARG A 89 -20.04 -7.26 14.37
C ARG A 89 -20.65 -8.43 15.14
N PRO A 90 -19.89 -9.19 15.94
CA PRO A 90 -20.48 -10.19 16.81
C PRO A 90 -21.24 -9.46 17.93
N GLY A 91 -22.57 -9.35 17.81
CA GLY A 91 -23.46 -8.85 18.86
C GLY A 91 -24.31 -7.63 18.52
N GLU A 92 -25.14 -7.73 17.48
CA GLU A 92 -26.52 -7.19 17.50
C GLU A 92 -27.51 -8.36 17.44
#